data_AF-A0A7N2LVB1-F1
#
_entry.id   AF-A0A7N2LVB1-F1
#
_cell.length_a   1.000
_cell.length_b   1.000
_cell.length_c   1.000
_cell.angle_alpha   90.00
_cell.angle_beta   90.00
_cell.angle_gamma   90.00
#
_symmetry.space_group_name_H-M   'P 1'
#
loop_
_entity.id
_entity.type
_entity.pdbx_description
1 polymer ?
#
loop_
_entity_poly.entity_id
_entity_poly.type
_entity_poly.pdbx_seq_one_letter_code
_entity_poly.pdbx_strand_id
1 'polypeptide(L)'
;MKLIHYEDEITRYITNGVVEKSMCMFACWVEDPDGDAYKKHLARGKEYIWVAEDGIKAHSFGSQSWDAGFSIQALLASDLIDEIGLVRNNPAGDFRKMHRHISKGSWTFFDQDHGLQVSDCTAECLKVNNSV
;
A
#
# COMPACT_ATOMS: atom_id res chain seq x y z
N MET A 1 19.60 -19.26 -20.49
CA MET A 1 18.46 -19.67 -19.65
C MET A 1 18.79 -19.81 -18.17
N LYS A 2 19.89 -20.44 -17.74
CA LYS A 2 20.19 -20.60 -16.29
C LYS A 2 20.13 -19.31 -15.44
N LEU A 3 20.70 -18.19 -15.91
CA LEU A 3 20.69 -16.92 -15.18
C LEU A 3 19.29 -16.28 -15.15
N ILE A 4 18.56 -16.38 -16.26
CA ILE A 4 17.19 -15.87 -16.40
C ILE A 4 16.26 -16.61 -15.42
N HIS A 5 16.24 -17.95 -15.47
CA HIS A 5 15.44 -18.76 -14.55
C HIS A 5 15.79 -18.54 -13.08
N TYR A 6 17.06 -18.26 -12.76
CA TYR A 6 17.45 -17.91 -11.40
C TYR A 6 16.84 -16.58 -10.95
N GLU A 7 16.95 -15.53 -11.76
CA GLU A 7 16.33 -14.23 -11.52
C GLU A 7 14.80 -14.33 -11.40
N ASP A 8 14.18 -15.11 -12.28
CA ASP A 8 12.74 -15.32 -12.31
C ASP A 8 12.25 -15.99 -11.03
N GLU A 9 12.95 -17.03 -10.55
CA GLU A 9 12.56 -17.71 -9.31
C GLU A 9 12.74 -16.81 -8.07
N ILE A 10 13.86 -16.07 -7.95
CA ILE A 10 14.09 -15.21 -6.77
C ILE A 10 13.15 -13.99 -6.73
N THR A 11 12.78 -13.46 -7.88
CA THR A 11 11.86 -12.30 -8.00
C THR A 11 10.40 -12.71 -8.14
N ARG A 12 10.10 -14.01 -8.15
CA ARG A 12 8.76 -14.55 -8.43
C ARG A 12 8.20 -14.01 -9.76
N TYR A 13 9.06 -13.99 -10.78
CA TYR A 13 8.77 -13.63 -12.15
C TYR A 13 8.39 -12.15 -12.34
N ILE A 14 8.72 -11.30 -11.35
CA ILE A 14 8.61 -9.84 -11.46
C ILE A 14 9.82 -9.30 -12.23
N THR A 15 11.03 -9.78 -11.96
CA THR A 15 12.33 -9.21 -12.41
C THR A 15 12.61 -7.82 -11.83
N ASN A 16 13.77 -7.24 -12.13
CA ASN A 16 14.21 -5.96 -11.57
C ASN A 16 13.74 -4.74 -12.40
N GLY A 17 12.87 -4.91 -13.39
CA GLY A 17 12.30 -3.75 -14.10
C GLY A 17 11.61 -4.10 -15.40
N VAL A 18 10.89 -3.14 -15.98
CA VAL A 18 10.01 -3.41 -17.14
C VAL A 18 10.74 -3.88 -18.39
N VAL A 19 11.96 -3.39 -18.61
CA VAL A 19 12.79 -3.78 -19.75
C VAL A 19 13.25 -5.22 -19.60
N GLU A 20 13.84 -5.55 -18.45
CA GLU A 20 14.26 -6.92 -18.12
C GLU A 20 13.08 -7.87 -18.12
N LYS A 21 11.97 -7.50 -17.47
CA LYS A 21 10.71 -8.24 -17.45
C LYS A 21 10.28 -8.65 -18.84
N SER A 22 10.30 -7.72 -19.78
CA SER A 22 9.88 -7.97 -21.17
C SER A 22 10.84 -8.91 -21.88
N MET A 23 12.16 -8.74 -21.69
CA MET A 23 13.17 -9.59 -22.32
C MET A 23 13.20 -11.01 -21.74
N CYS A 24 13.14 -11.17 -20.42
CA CYS A 24 13.11 -12.47 -19.75
C CYS A 24 11.82 -13.22 -20.08
N MET A 25 10.67 -12.56 -20.03
CA MET A 25 9.40 -13.15 -20.47
C MET A 25 9.44 -13.63 -21.92
N PHE A 26 10.03 -12.83 -22.82
CA PHE A 26 10.21 -13.20 -24.22
C PHE A 26 11.17 -14.38 -24.37
N ALA A 27 12.28 -14.41 -23.63
CA ALA A 27 13.22 -15.52 -23.64
C ALA A 27 12.58 -16.83 -23.16
N CYS A 28 11.79 -16.80 -22.09
CA CYS A 28 11.03 -17.96 -21.61
C CYS A 28 9.97 -18.42 -22.62
N TRP A 29 9.34 -17.49 -23.36
CA TRP A 29 8.41 -17.83 -24.44
C TRP A 29 9.13 -18.51 -25.62
N VAL A 30 10.31 -18.02 -26.01
CA VAL A 30 11.12 -18.63 -27.07
C VAL A 30 11.62 -20.03 -26.66
N GLU A 31 11.93 -20.23 -25.38
CA GLU A 31 12.36 -21.52 -24.85
C GLU A 31 11.22 -22.56 -24.83
N ASP A 32 10.05 -22.19 -24.26
CA ASP A 32 8.85 -23.03 -24.23
C ASP A 32 7.59 -22.16 -24.13
N PRO A 33 6.84 -21.96 -25.23
CA PRO A 33 5.60 -21.17 -25.24
C PRO A 33 4.50 -21.70 -24.32
N ASP A 34 4.51 -23.00 -24.01
CA ASP A 34 3.54 -23.65 -23.11
C ASP A 34 4.12 -23.89 -21.71
N GLY A 35 5.35 -23.45 -21.47
CA GLY A 35 6.09 -23.67 -20.24
C GLY A 35 5.55 -22.87 -19.06
N ASP A 36 5.77 -23.42 -17.86
CA ASP A 36 5.34 -22.78 -16.61
C ASP A 36 6.01 -21.43 -16.39
N ALA A 37 7.27 -21.28 -16.79
CA ALA A 37 8.02 -20.03 -16.65
C ALA A 37 7.32 -18.87 -17.41
N TYR A 38 6.98 -19.10 -18.67
CA TYR A 38 6.27 -18.10 -19.48
C TYR A 38 4.88 -17.76 -18.90
N LYS A 39 4.11 -18.78 -18.49
CA LYS A 39 2.79 -18.59 -17.86
C LYS A 39 2.89 -17.76 -16.56
N LYS A 40 3.90 -18.02 -15.73
CA LYS A 40 4.17 -17.22 -14.53
C LYS A 40 4.57 -15.79 -14.88
N HIS A 41 5.39 -15.56 -15.90
CA HIS A 41 5.67 -14.19 -16.35
C HIS A 41 4.41 -13.46 -16.81
N LEU A 42 3.59 -14.08 -17.67
CA LEU A 42 2.35 -13.50 -18.16
C LEU A 42 1.43 -13.07 -17.01
N ALA A 43 1.28 -13.90 -15.98
CA ALA A 43 0.46 -13.60 -14.81
C ALA A 43 0.91 -12.33 -14.05
N ARG A 44 2.19 -11.95 -14.15
CA ARG A 44 2.78 -10.76 -13.51
C ARG A 44 2.85 -9.53 -14.43
N GLY A 45 2.42 -9.63 -15.69
CA GLY A 45 2.53 -8.52 -16.67
C GLY A 45 1.80 -7.24 -16.23
N LYS A 46 0.62 -7.39 -15.60
CA LYS A 46 -0.20 -6.26 -15.14
C LYS A 46 0.47 -5.36 -14.10
N GLU A 47 1.49 -5.85 -13.40
CA GLU A 47 2.17 -5.10 -12.34
C GLU A 47 2.95 -3.90 -12.90
N TYR A 48 3.32 -3.98 -14.17
CA TYR A 48 4.05 -2.96 -14.90
C TYR A 48 3.13 -2.00 -15.68
N ILE A 49 1.82 -2.13 -15.54
CA ILE A 49 0.83 -1.33 -16.27
C ILE A 49 0.13 -0.36 -15.30
N TRP A 50 0.13 0.93 -15.64
CA TRP A 50 -0.53 1.99 -14.89
C TRP A 50 -1.49 2.78 -15.78
N VAL A 51 -2.68 3.13 -15.27
CA VAL A 51 -3.62 4.00 -15.96
C VAL A 51 -3.44 5.42 -15.41
N ALA A 52 -2.84 6.29 -16.22
CA ALA A 52 -2.67 7.71 -15.92
C ALA A 52 -3.77 8.55 -16.60
N GLU A 53 -3.79 9.85 -16.28
CA GLU A 53 -4.71 10.84 -16.85
C GLU A 53 -4.63 10.93 -18.39
N ASP A 54 -3.46 10.63 -18.96
CA ASP A 54 -3.16 10.63 -20.39
C ASP A 54 -3.12 9.22 -21.00
N GLY A 55 -3.59 8.21 -20.27
CA GLY A 55 -3.77 6.84 -20.75
C GLY A 55 -2.89 5.79 -20.09
N ILE A 56 -2.76 4.65 -20.76
CA ILE A 56 -2.07 3.48 -20.21
C ILE A 56 -0.55 3.61 -20.41
N LYS A 57 0.20 3.48 -19.32
CA LYS A 57 1.66 3.58 -19.28
C LYS A 57 2.28 2.29 -18.78
N ALA A 58 3.44 1.97 -19.34
CA ALA A 58 4.35 1.00 -18.74
C ALA A 58 5.22 1.75 -17.71
N HIS A 59 5.20 1.31 -16.46
CA HIS A 59 6.14 1.79 -15.42
C HIS A 59 7.08 0.64 -15.05
N SER A 60 8.03 0.85 -14.15
CA SER A 60 8.89 -0.24 -13.66
C SER A 60 8.13 -1.05 -12.58
N PHE A 61 8.82 -1.44 -11.51
CA PHE A 61 8.16 -1.71 -10.24
C PHE A 61 7.68 -0.38 -9.61
N GLY A 62 6.61 -0.44 -8.82
CA GLY A 62 6.09 0.75 -8.14
C GLY A 62 7.03 1.26 -7.04
N SER A 63 6.79 2.49 -6.60
CA SER A 63 7.52 3.17 -5.53
C SER A 63 6.83 3.09 -4.17
N GLN A 64 5.88 2.15 -3.97
CA GLN A 64 4.96 2.17 -2.82
C GLN A 64 5.67 2.26 -1.47
N SER A 65 6.68 1.42 -1.22
CA SER A 65 7.42 1.43 0.04
C SER A 65 8.27 2.69 0.20
N TRP A 66 8.78 3.22 -0.90
CA TRP A 66 9.59 4.44 -0.92
C TRP A 66 8.74 5.67 -0.61
N ASP A 67 7.60 5.80 -1.30
CA ASP A 67 6.64 6.88 -1.10
C ASP A 67 6.01 6.82 0.30
N ALA A 68 5.69 5.62 0.79
CA ALA A 68 5.20 5.45 2.16
C ALA A 68 6.26 5.86 3.20
N GLY A 69 7.51 5.43 3.01
CA GLY A 69 8.62 5.78 3.89
C GLY A 69 8.86 7.29 3.96
N PHE A 70 8.83 7.98 2.82
CA PHE A 70 8.96 9.43 2.79
C PHE A 70 7.72 10.17 3.29
N SER A 71 6.52 9.65 3.03
CA SER A 71 5.29 10.24 3.56
C SER A 71 5.28 10.19 5.09
N ILE A 72 5.66 9.06 5.69
CA ILE A 72 5.79 8.93 7.15
C ILE A 72 6.85 9.89 7.70
N GLN A 73 8.02 9.96 7.07
CA GLN A 73 9.07 10.91 7.49
C GLN A 73 8.59 12.36 7.40
N ALA A 74 7.85 12.73 6.35
CA ALA A 74 7.29 14.06 6.19
C ALA A 74 6.23 14.36 7.26
N LEU A 75 5.35 13.40 7.57
CA LEU A 75 4.33 13.53 8.61
C LEU A 75 4.95 13.71 10.00
N LEU A 76 5.99 12.92 10.32
CA LEU A 76 6.74 13.06 11.57
C LEU A 76 7.48 14.41 11.64
N ALA A 77 8.12 14.84 10.55
CA ALA A 77 8.89 16.09 10.52
C ALA A 77 7.99 17.35 10.54
N SER A 78 6.74 17.23 10.12
CA SER A 78 5.76 18.31 10.11
C SER A 78 4.86 18.35 11.36
N ASP A 79 5.04 17.40 12.30
CA ASP A 79 4.17 17.23 13.47
C ASP A 79 2.68 17.02 13.08
N LEU A 80 2.44 16.50 11.87
CA LEU A 80 1.10 16.27 11.31
C LEU A 80 0.63 14.82 11.49
N ILE A 81 1.34 14.02 12.29
CA ILE A 81 0.95 12.62 12.54
C ILE A 81 -0.42 12.51 13.22
N ASP A 82 -0.80 13.55 13.98
CA ASP A 82 -2.10 13.66 14.63
C ASP A 82 -3.22 14.17 13.68
N GLU A 83 -2.87 14.70 12.51
CA GLU A 83 -3.86 15.09 11.49
C GLU A 83 -4.38 13.89 10.69
N ILE A 84 -3.75 12.73 10.85
CA ILE A 84 -4.15 11.45 10.26
C ILE A 84 -5.25 10.83 11.13
N GLY A 85 -6.45 11.41 11.07
CA GLY A 85 -7.70 10.76 11.51
C GLY A 85 -7.92 10.58 13.02
N LEU A 86 -7.59 11.57 13.87
CA LEU A 86 -8.06 11.64 15.25
C LEU A 86 -9.42 12.34 15.33
N VAL A 87 -10.40 11.75 16.03
CA VAL A 87 -11.67 12.44 16.32
C VAL A 87 -11.41 13.68 17.19
N ARG A 88 -11.60 14.87 16.61
CA ARG A 88 -11.24 16.15 17.24
C ARG A 88 -12.20 16.59 18.35
N ASN A 89 -13.46 16.17 18.28
CA ASN A 89 -14.54 16.62 19.17
C ASN A 89 -15.36 15.44 19.71
N ASN A 90 -15.90 15.58 20.92
CA ASN A 90 -16.93 14.67 21.39
C ASN A 90 -18.24 14.89 20.61
N PRO A 91 -19.15 13.89 20.60
CA PRO A 91 -20.48 14.08 20.03
C PRO A 91 -21.19 15.29 20.66
N ALA A 92 -21.96 16.01 19.85
CA ALA A 92 -22.60 17.26 20.27
C ALA A 92 -23.59 17.07 21.45
N GLY A 93 -23.73 18.10 22.27
CA GLY A 93 -24.66 18.13 23.40
C GLY A 93 -24.24 17.24 24.58
N ASP A 94 -25.21 16.88 25.43
CA ASP A 94 -25.00 15.97 26.57
C ASP A 94 -24.98 14.50 26.08
N PHE A 95 -23.90 14.13 25.38
CA PHE A 95 -23.75 12.83 24.72
C PHE A 95 -23.81 11.63 25.69
N ARG A 96 -23.50 11.85 26.97
CA ARG A 96 -23.61 10.81 28.01
C ARG A 96 -25.07 10.42 28.29
N LYS A 97 -25.99 11.41 28.33
CA LYS A 97 -27.44 11.13 28.43
C LYS A 97 -27.98 10.39 27.21
N MET A 98 -27.31 10.55 26.06
CA MET A 98 -27.65 9.87 24.80
C MET A 98 -26.91 8.54 24.62
N HIS A 99 -26.35 7.97 25.70
CA HIS A 99 -25.64 6.69 25.71
C HIS A 99 -24.45 6.60 24.74
N ARG A 100 -23.80 7.73 24.44
CA ARG A 100 -22.56 7.76 23.64
C ARG A 100 -21.32 7.79 24.54
N HIS A 101 -20.25 7.17 24.05
CA HIS A 101 -18.95 7.20 24.71
C HIS A 101 -18.15 8.47 24.34
N ILE A 102 -17.20 8.86 25.19
CA ILE A 102 -16.21 9.89 24.88
C ILE A 102 -15.46 9.45 23.62
N SER A 103 -15.45 10.30 22.59
CA SER A 103 -14.83 10.02 21.31
C SER A 103 -13.71 10.99 20.95
N LYS A 104 -13.59 12.13 21.64
CA LYS A 104 -12.45 13.03 21.46
C LYS A 104 -11.14 12.29 21.77
N GLY A 105 -10.19 12.32 20.83
CA GLY A 105 -8.89 11.65 20.96
C GLY A 105 -8.91 10.17 20.62
N SER A 106 -9.99 9.67 20.01
CA SER A 106 -10.09 8.28 19.54
C SER A 106 -9.93 8.17 18.02
N TRP A 107 -9.77 6.94 17.54
CA TRP A 107 -9.89 6.60 16.12
C TRP A 107 -11.25 5.97 15.84
N THR A 108 -11.84 6.37 14.71
CA THR A 108 -13.04 5.73 14.17
C THR A 108 -12.64 4.59 13.24
N PHE A 109 -13.61 3.76 12.84
CA PHE A 109 -13.38 2.73 11.82
C PHE A 109 -13.20 3.28 10.39
N PHE A 110 -13.64 4.51 10.11
CA PHE A 110 -13.75 5.03 8.74
C PHE A 110 -12.94 6.31 8.57
N ASP A 111 -13.52 7.47 8.88
CA ASP A 111 -12.86 8.77 8.79
C ASP A 111 -13.18 9.63 10.03
N GLN A 112 -12.61 10.84 10.07
CA GLN A 112 -12.84 11.78 11.16
C GLN A 112 -14.33 12.19 11.26
N ASP A 113 -15.04 12.27 10.12
CA ASP A 113 -16.44 12.74 10.06
C ASP A 113 -17.41 11.73 10.68
N HIS A 114 -17.09 10.44 10.63
CA HIS A 114 -17.81 9.41 11.37
C HIS A 114 -17.85 9.71 12.89
N GLY A 115 -16.82 10.32 13.46
CA GLY A 115 -16.81 10.92 14.80
C GLY A 115 -17.05 9.97 15.99
N LEU A 116 -17.16 8.66 15.78
CA LEU A 116 -17.47 7.66 16.81
C LEU A 116 -16.25 6.79 17.12
N GLN A 117 -15.88 6.74 18.40
CA GLN A 117 -14.77 5.93 18.86
C GLN A 117 -15.01 4.44 18.63
N VAL A 118 -13.96 3.75 18.22
CA VAL A 118 -13.90 2.29 18.21
C VAL A 118 -12.64 1.85 18.95
N SER A 119 -12.81 0.97 19.93
CA SER A 119 -11.76 0.68 20.92
C SER A 119 -10.55 -0.04 20.34
N ASP A 120 -10.76 -0.96 19.40
CA ASP A 120 -9.68 -1.67 18.70
C ASP A 120 -8.96 -0.75 17.70
N CYS A 121 -9.69 0.06 16.93
CA CYS A 121 -9.11 1.09 16.05
C CYS A 121 -8.23 2.06 16.85
N THR A 122 -8.73 2.53 18.00
CA THR A 122 -7.97 3.42 18.88
C THR A 122 -6.73 2.74 19.45
N ALA A 123 -6.83 1.48 19.87
CA ALA A 123 -5.69 0.73 20.41
C ALA A 123 -4.61 0.49 19.36
N GLU A 124 -4.97 0.10 18.14
CA GLU A 124 -4.00 -0.13 17.06
C GLU A 124 -3.32 1.16 16.62
N CYS A 125 -4.05 2.27 16.51
CA CYS A 125 -3.47 3.56 16.16
C CYS A 125 -2.56 4.13 17.28
N LEU A 126 -2.91 3.93 18.56
CA LEU A 126 -2.06 4.36 19.69
C LEU A 126 -0.78 3.55 19.85
N LYS A 127 -0.74 2.28 19.44
CA LYS A 127 0.50 1.49 19.44
C LYS A 127 1.58 2.10 18.54
N VAL A 128 1.16 2.72 17.44
CA VAL A 128 2.08 3.37 16.49
C VAL A 128 2.71 4.62 17.11
N ASN A 129 1.95 5.40 17.89
CA ASN A 129 2.41 6.66 18.49
C ASN A 129 3.41 6.51 19.67
N ASN A 130 3.43 5.38 20.38
CA ASN A 130 4.33 5.17 21.53
C ASN A 130 5.63 4.42 21.19
N SER A 131 5.91 4.21 19.90
CA SER A 131 7.09 3.46 19.44
C SER A 131 8.26 4.35 18.98
N VAL A 132 8.26 5.63 19.36
CA VAL A 132 9.35 6.61 19.11
C VAL A 132 9.94 7.10 20.42
#